data_AF-X1MBS9-F1
#
_entry.id   AF-X1MBS9-F1
#
_cell.length_a   1.000
_cell.length_b   1.000
_cell.length_c   1.000
_cell.angle_alpha   90.00
_cell.angle_beta   90.00
_cell.angle_gamma   90.00
#
_symmetry.space_group_name_H-M   'P 1'
#
loop_
_entity.id
_entity.type
_entity.pdbx_description
1 polymer ?
#
loop_
_entity_poly.entity_id
_entity_poly.type
_entity_poly.pdbx_seq_one_letter_code
_entity_poly.pdbx_strand_id
1 'polypeptide(L)'
;MLRKDQALDQLALTSNVAQFVAFKPTSGGSQITYSRISGDGVLPMNVPLNIAIERLFKSSKSGTVNVRSFIPSDPQAKPFSYGITSPREALDIANSRLSLGLWIIVNETIDINDGGFSGVLEGGLAEFAPKDTPRCVEKPGTCSLSD
;
A
#
# COMPACT_ATOMS: atom_id res chain seq x y z
N MET A 1 14.34 10.80 5.77
CA MET A 1 13.03 10.14 5.94
C MET A 1 12.98 8.96 4.98
N LEU A 2 12.49 7.80 5.43
CA LEU A 2 12.34 6.62 4.57
C LEU A 2 11.19 6.84 3.59
N ARG A 3 11.27 6.29 2.38
CA ARG A 3 10.13 6.28 1.45
C ARG A 3 9.03 5.37 1.98
N LYS A 4 7.75 5.68 1.69
CA LYS A 4 6.60 4.93 2.23
C LYS A 4 6.65 3.42 1.94
N ASP A 5 7.09 3.04 0.74
CA ASP A 5 7.25 1.63 0.35
C ASP A 5 8.37 0.91 1.11
N GLN A 6 9.49 1.60 1.34
CA GLN A 6 10.61 1.07 2.14
C GLN A 6 10.25 0.95 3.62
N ALA A 7 9.55 1.94 4.18
CA ALA A 7 9.09 1.90 5.57
C ALA A 7 8.12 0.74 5.80
N LEU A 8 7.21 0.49 4.85
CA LEU A 8 6.29 -0.64 4.91
C LEU A 8 7.02 -1.98 4.82
N ASP A 9 8.02 -2.11 3.95
CA ASP A 9 8.82 -3.34 3.85
C ASP A 9 9.65 -3.62 5.12
N GLN A 10 10.19 -2.58 5.76
CA GLN A 10 10.88 -2.72 7.04
C GLN A 10 9.92 -3.14 8.16
N LEU A 11 8.71 -2.56 8.21
CA LEU A 11 7.69 -2.94 9.18
C LEU A 11 7.28 -4.41 9.04
N ALA A 12 7.26 -4.92 7.80
CA ALA A 12 6.95 -6.32 7.51
C ALA A 12 7.95 -7.33 8.12
N LEU A 13 9.14 -6.88 8.55
CA LEU A 13 10.13 -7.75 9.20
C LEU A 13 9.76 -8.08 10.65
N THR A 14 9.01 -7.21 11.31
CA THR A 14 8.72 -7.31 12.76
C THR A 14 7.23 -7.32 13.08
N SER A 15 6.37 -7.10 12.09
CA SER A 15 4.93 -6.95 12.29
C SER A 15 4.14 -7.56 11.15
N ASN A 16 2.90 -7.96 11.46
CA ASN A 16 1.97 -8.40 10.44
C ASN A 16 1.51 -7.17 9.65
N VAL A 17 1.80 -7.16 8.36
CA VAL A 17 1.36 -6.10 7.44
C VAL A 17 0.45 -6.69 6.38
N ALA A 18 -0.48 -5.88 5.87
CA ALA A 18 -1.28 -6.26 4.72
C ALA A 18 -0.39 -6.67 3.56
N GLN A 19 -0.76 -7.72 2.83
CA GLN A 19 -0.09 -8.12 1.61
C GLN A 19 -0.07 -6.94 0.63
N PHE A 20 1.07 -6.72 -0.04
CA PHE A 20 1.22 -5.59 -0.94
C PHE A 20 2.25 -5.83 -2.05
N VAL A 21 2.15 -4.98 -3.07
CA VAL A 21 3.20 -4.75 -4.06
C VAL A 21 3.33 -3.26 -4.33
N ALA A 22 4.57 -2.76 -4.32
CA ALA A 22 4.90 -1.36 -4.53
C ALA A 22 5.64 -1.17 -5.86
N PHE A 23 5.35 -0.06 -6.53
CA PHE A 23 5.94 0.29 -7.81
C PHE A 23 6.42 1.73 -7.86
N LYS A 24 7.50 1.94 -8.61
CA LYS A 24 7.92 3.25 -9.09
C LYS A 24 7.62 3.41 -10.58
N PRO A 25 7.31 4.63 -11.05
CA PRO A 25 7.25 4.93 -12.46
C PRO A 25 8.65 4.90 -13.07
N THR A 26 8.73 4.53 -14.35
CA THR A 26 9.95 4.50 -15.17
C THR A 26 9.64 5.04 -16.57
N SER A 27 10.66 5.35 -17.37
CA SER A 27 10.47 5.86 -18.74
C SER A 27 9.68 4.91 -19.66
N GLY A 28 9.65 3.61 -19.36
CA GLY A 28 8.98 2.58 -20.16
C GLY A 28 7.82 1.87 -19.47
N GLY A 29 7.32 2.39 -18.34
CA GLY A 29 6.25 1.76 -17.57
C GLY A 29 6.51 1.84 -16.06
N SER A 30 6.53 0.69 -15.38
CA SER A 30 6.74 0.63 -13.93
C SER A 30 7.68 -0.51 -13.54
N GLN A 31 8.28 -0.38 -12.36
CA GLN A 31 9.17 -1.39 -11.79
C GLN A 31 8.76 -1.66 -10.33
N ILE A 32 8.73 -2.93 -9.93
CA ILE A 32 8.49 -3.30 -8.53
C ILE A 32 9.66 -2.80 -7.67
N THR A 33 9.34 -2.21 -6.54
CA THR A 33 10.33 -1.81 -5.53
C THR A 33 10.33 -2.74 -4.34
N TYR A 34 9.15 -3.12 -3.85
CA TYR A 34 8.96 -4.06 -2.75
C TYR A 34 7.69 -4.87 -2.94
N SER A 35 7.64 -6.09 -2.42
CA SER A 35 6.44 -6.94 -2.45
C SER A 35 6.41 -7.89 -1.26
N ARG A 36 5.23 -8.07 -0.68
CA ARG A 36 4.94 -9.08 0.34
C ARG A 36 3.61 -9.75 -0.02
N ILE A 37 3.67 -10.92 -0.64
CA ILE A 37 2.50 -11.72 -1.03
C ILE A 37 2.67 -13.11 -0.42
N SER A 38 1.66 -13.56 0.31
CA SER A 38 1.70 -14.88 0.97
C SER A 38 1.84 -15.99 -0.07
N GLY A 39 2.77 -16.92 0.17
CA GLY A 39 3.07 -18.03 -0.72
C GLY A 39 3.97 -17.70 -1.92
N ASP A 40 4.22 -16.42 -2.22
CA ASP A 40 4.88 -16.00 -3.48
C ASP A 40 6.32 -15.49 -3.32
N GLY A 41 6.87 -15.49 -2.10
CA GLY A 41 8.20 -14.92 -1.84
C GLY A 41 8.29 -13.45 -2.26
N VAL A 42 9.51 -12.94 -2.48
CA VAL A 42 9.72 -11.61 -3.06
C VAL A 42 9.59 -11.70 -4.58
N LEU A 43 8.69 -10.92 -5.16
CA LEU A 43 8.53 -10.88 -6.62
C LEU A 43 9.77 -10.26 -7.29
N PRO A 44 10.24 -10.82 -8.42
CA PRO A 44 11.27 -10.18 -9.23
C PRO A 44 10.89 -8.78 -9.70
N MET A 45 11.86 -7.86 -9.76
CA MET A 45 11.62 -6.45 -10.11
C MET A 45 10.98 -6.23 -11.49
N ASN A 46 11.14 -7.19 -12.40
CA ASN A 46 10.66 -7.15 -13.78
C ASN A 46 9.28 -7.80 -13.97
N VAL A 47 8.61 -8.26 -12.89
CA VAL A 47 7.24 -8.77 -12.99
C VAL A 47 6.32 -7.64 -13.48
N PRO A 48 5.53 -7.86 -14.55
CA PRO A 48 4.60 -6.86 -15.07
C PRO A 48 3.53 -6.47 -14.04
N LEU A 49 3.11 -5.20 -14.08
CA LEU A 49 2.13 -4.62 -13.17
C LEU A 49 0.83 -5.44 -13.08
N ASN A 50 0.27 -5.85 -14.23
CA ASN A 50 -0.95 -6.65 -14.28
C ASN A 50 -0.78 -8.01 -13.60
N ILE A 51 0.35 -8.69 -13.82
CA ILE A 51 0.63 -10.00 -13.22
C ILE A 51 0.77 -9.88 -11.70
N ALA A 52 1.45 -8.83 -11.21
CA ALA A 52 1.59 -8.62 -9.78
C ALA A 52 0.25 -8.30 -9.09
N ILE A 53 -0.60 -7.47 -9.73
CA ILE A 53 -1.95 -7.17 -9.23
C ILE A 53 -2.80 -8.44 -9.20
N GLU A 54 -2.79 -9.25 -10.26
CA GLU A 54 -3.52 -10.52 -10.29
C GLU A 54 -3.07 -11.48 -9.20
N ARG A 55 -1.76 -11.58 -8.94
CA ARG A 55 -1.21 -12.40 -7.84
C ARG A 55 -1.71 -11.91 -6.48
N LEU A 56 -1.66 -10.61 -6.24
CA LEU A 56 -2.15 -10.01 -4.99
C LEU A 56 -3.66 -10.26 -4.81
N PHE A 57 -4.45 -10.15 -5.86
CA PHE A 57 -5.89 -10.47 -5.80
C PHE A 57 -6.13 -11.94 -5.45
N LYS A 58 -5.38 -12.87 -6.06
CA LYS A 58 -5.52 -14.31 -5.79
C LYS A 58 -5.13 -14.68 -4.35
N SER A 59 -4.22 -13.93 -3.74
CA SER A 59 -3.79 -14.17 -2.36
C SER A 59 -4.58 -13.36 -1.32
N SER A 60 -5.31 -12.33 -1.75
CA SER A 60 -6.13 -11.48 -0.88
C SER A 60 -7.32 -12.27 -0.31
N LYS A 61 -7.44 -12.31 1.02
CA LYS A 61 -8.56 -13.01 1.69
C LYS A 61 -9.89 -12.27 1.50
N SER A 62 -9.86 -10.95 1.42
CA SER A 62 -11.07 -10.12 1.27
C SER A 62 -11.55 -10.05 -0.18
N GLY A 63 -10.75 -10.51 -1.14
CA GLY A 63 -11.04 -10.39 -2.57
C GLY A 63 -11.01 -8.95 -3.09
N THR A 64 -10.54 -8.00 -2.29
CA THR A 64 -10.42 -6.59 -2.67
C THR A 64 -9.02 -6.06 -2.38
N VAL A 65 -8.66 -4.99 -3.09
CA VAL A 65 -7.39 -4.29 -2.90
C VAL A 65 -7.62 -2.78 -2.82
N ASN A 66 -6.60 -2.10 -2.33
CA ASN A 66 -6.51 -0.66 -2.38
C ASN A 66 -5.35 -0.27 -3.29
N VAL A 67 -5.47 0.85 -3.98
CA VAL A 67 -4.32 1.49 -4.64
C VAL A 67 -4.05 2.77 -3.87
N ARG A 68 -2.84 2.91 -3.36
CA ARG A 68 -2.30 4.14 -2.74
C ARG A 68 -1.28 4.77 -3.69
N SER A 69 -1.18 6.09 -3.67
CA SER A 69 -0.12 6.80 -4.39
C SER A 69 0.66 7.70 -3.44
N PHE A 70 1.90 8.01 -3.79
CA PHE A 70 2.76 8.92 -3.05
C PHE A 70 3.87 9.48 -3.95
N ILE A 71 4.55 10.53 -3.47
CA ILE A 71 5.81 11.02 -4.05
C ILE A 71 6.86 10.87 -2.93
N PRO A 72 8.03 10.25 -3.18
CA PRO A 72 9.03 9.98 -2.13
C PRO A 72 9.46 11.18 -1.29
N SER A 73 9.49 12.38 -1.89
CA SER A 73 9.92 13.62 -1.26
C SER A 73 8.76 14.49 -0.74
N ASP A 74 7.51 14.09 -1.00
CA ASP A 74 6.33 14.87 -0.61
C ASP A 74 5.57 14.14 0.51
N PRO A 75 5.51 14.73 1.71
CA PRO A 75 4.78 14.12 2.82
C PRO A 75 3.25 14.16 2.61
N GLN A 76 2.74 14.98 1.69
CA GLN A 76 1.30 15.12 1.50
C GLN A 76 0.66 13.87 0.92
N ALA A 77 -0.56 13.58 1.40
CA ALA A 77 -1.40 12.53 0.85
C ALA A 77 -1.65 12.75 -0.65
N LYS A 78 -1.64 11.64 -1.40
CA LYS A 78 -1.98 11.59 -2.83
C LYS A 78 -3.21 10.70 -3.04
N PRO A 79 -3.79 10.63 -4.25
CA PRO A 79 -5.01 9.86 -4.49
C PRO A 79 -4.97 8.43 -3.95
N PHE A 80 -6.05 8.06 -3.29
CA PHE A 80 -6.26 6.76 -2.67
C PHE A 80 -7.58 6.19 -3.19
N SER A 81 -7.54 4.96 -3.72
CA SER A 81 -8.73 4.23 -4.14
C SER A 81 -8.86 3.00 -3.25
N TYR A 82 -10.01 2.88 -2.59
CA TYR A 82 -10.26 1.90 -1.55
C TYR A 82 -11.22 0.81 -2.03
N GLY A 83 -11.01 -0.43 -1.59
CA GLY A 83 -11.97 -1.53 -1.75
C GLY A 83 -12.26 -1.93 -3.20
N ILE A 84 -11.26 -1.85 -4.08
CA ILE A 84 -11.38 -2.22 -5.49
C ILE A 84 -11.55 -3.73 -5.60
N THR A 85 -12.62 -4.17 -6.27
CA THR A 85 -13.01 -5.58 -6.41
C THR A 85 -12.58 -6.21 -7.73
N SER A 86 -12.05 -5.42 -8.67
CA SER A 86 -11.67 -5.86 -10.01
C SER A 86 -10.17 -5.69 -10.28
N PRO A 87 -9.44 -6.76 -10.66
CA PRO A 87 -8.03 -6.66 -11.06
C PRO A 87 -7.81 -5.68 -12.22
N ARG A 88 -8.75 -5.64 -13.17
CA ARG A 88 -8.69 -4.73 -14.33
C ARG A 88 -8.83 -3.27 -13.89
N GLU A 89 -9.79 -2.99 -13.01
CA GLU A 89 -9.99 -1.65 -12.48
C GLU A 89 -8.77 -1.18 -11.68
N ALA A 90 -8.23 -2.05 -10.83
CA ALA A 90 -7.01 -1.77 -10.07
C ALA A 90 -5.82 -1.47 -11.00
N LEU A 91 -5.69 -2.20 -12.10
CA LEU A 91 -4.67 -1.98 -13.11
C LEU A 91 -4.85 -0.62 -13.82
N ASP A 92 -6.06 -0.26 -14.21
CA ASP A 92 -6.36 1.00 -14.87
C ASP A 92 -6.04 2.19 -13.95
N ILE A 93 -6.47 2.11 -12.68
CA ILE A 93 -6.15 3.10 -11.65
C ILE A 93 -4.63 3.19 -11.41
N ALA A 94 -3.93 2.05 -11.30
CA ALA A 94 -2.49 2.02 -11.08
C ALA A 94 -1.73 2.67 -12.25
N ASN A 95 -2.07 2.31 -13.49
CA ASN A 95 -1.49 2.90 -14.70
C ASN A 95 -1.73 4.42 -14.76
N SER A 96 -2.94 4.87 -14.44
CA SER A 96 -3.27 6.31 -14.44
C SER A 96 -2.42 7.12 -13.45
N ARG A 97 -1.98 6.52 -12.34
CA ARG A 97 -1.15 7.19 -11.33
C ARG A 97 0.32 7.16 -11.71
N LEU A 98 0.78 6.03 -12.22
CA LEU A 98 2.15 5.86 -12.70
C LEU A 98 2.45 6.80 -13.88
N SER A 99 1.49 7.03 -14.78
CA SER A 99 1.64 7.98 -15.89
C SER A 99 1.75 9.45 -15.42
N LEU A 100 1.25 9.76 -14.23
CA LEU A 100 1.43 11.06 -13.57
C LEU A 100 2.76 11.16 -12.79
N GLY A 101 3.62 10.14 -12.88
CA GLY A 101 4.89 10.09 -12.14
C GLY A 101 4.73 9.77 -10.66
N LEU A 102 3.56 9.30 -10.23
CA LEU A 102 3.33 8.89 -8.85
C LEU A 102 3.87 7.48 -8.60
N TRP A 103 4.45 7.28 -7.43
CA TRP A 103 4.74 5.96 -6.90
C TRP A 103 3.46 5.36 -6.34
N ILE A 104 3.32 4.04 -6.38
CA ILE A 104 2.11 3.37 -5.90
C ILE A 104 2.42 2.21 -4.96
N ILE A 105 1.48 1.94 -4.08
CA ILE A 105 1.40 0.69 -3.30
C ILE A 105 0.01 0.13 -3.54
N VAL A 106 -0.06 -1.09 -4.08
CA VAL A 106 -1.30 -1.86 -4.14
C VAL A 106 -1.27 -2.83 -2.96
N ASN A 107 -2.26 -2.77 -2.08
CA ASN A 107 -2.33 -3.62 -0.89
C ASN A 107 -3.69 -4.28 -0.75
N GLU A 108 -3.76 -5.47 -0.17
CA GLU A 108 -5.04 -6.09 0.14
C GLU A 108 -5.84 -5.22 1.12
N THR A 109 -7.16 -5.26 1.01
CA THR A 109 -8.03 -4.69 2.05
C THR A 109 -8.09 -5.66 3.21
N ILE A 110 -7.81 -5.18 4.42
CA ILE A 110 -7.99 -5.94 5.65
C ILE A 110 -9.46 -5.88 6.06
N ASP A 111 -10.06 -7.03 6.37
CA ASP A 111 -11.43 -7.08 6.86
C ASP A 111 -11.46 -6.56 8.30
N ILE A 112 -12.07 -5.40 8.50
CA ILE A 112 -12.20 -4.76 9.82
C ILE A 112 -13.03 -5.57 10.83
N ASN A 113 -13.72 -6.63 10.38
CA ASN A 113 -14.49 -7.53 11.23
C ASN A 113 -13.73 -8.82 11.59
N ASP A 114 -12.49 -9.00 11.11
CA ASP A 114 -11.68 -10.19 11.43
C ASP A 114 -11.10 -10.20 12.86
N GLY A 115 -11.44 -9.18 13.66
CA GLY A 115 -10.95 -8.98 15.02
C GLY A 115 -9.59 -8.25 15.09
N GLY A 116 -9.01 -7.90 13.95
CA GLY A 116 -7.78 -7.13 13.84
C GLY A 116 -7.98 -5.61 13.92
N PHE A 117 -6.90 -4.90 14.27
CA PHE A 117 -6.83 -3.44 14.19
C PHE A 117 -5.94 -3.06 13.02
N SER A 118 -6.41 -2.17 12.16
CA SER A 118 -5.55 -1.57 11.14
C SER A 118 -4.92 -0.30 11.71
N GLY A 119 -3.66 -0.05 11.32
CA GLY A 119 -2.92 1.10 11.80
C GLY A 119 -1.97 1.69 10.77
N VAL A 120 -1.63 2.97 10.95
CA VAL A 120 -0.68 3.71 10.13
C VAL A 120 0.47 4.16 11.01
N LEU A 121 1.70 3.95 10.55
CA LEU A 121 2.91 4.47 11.18
C LEU A 121 3.50 5.57 10.31
N GLU A 122 3.49 6.82 10.78
CA GLU A 122 4.07 7.96 10.09
C GLU A 122 4.82 8.86 11.07
N GLY A 123 6.09 9.17 10.78
CA GLY A 123 6.90 10.06 11.62
C GLY A 123 7.14 9.56 13.05
N GLY A 124 7.04 8.24 13.30
CA GLY A 124 7.14 7.66 14.65
C GLY A 124 5.81 7.62 15.42
N LEU A 125 4.72 8.13 14.84
CA LEU A 125 3.38 8.05 15.41
C LEU A 125 2.63 6.87 14.82
N ALA A 126 2.16 5.96 15.68
CA ALA A 126 1.25 4.89 15.32
C ALA A 126 -0.20 5.29 15.64
N GLU A 127 -1.09 5.19 14.65
CA GLU A 127 -2.54 5.30 14.83
C GLU A 127 -3.17 3.91 14.66
N PHE A 128 -4.13 3.59 15.53
CA PHE A 128 -4.97 2.39 15.40
C PHE A 128 -6.43 2.82 15.40
N ALA A 129 -7.17 2.43 14.36
CA ALA A 129 -8.59 2.76 14.22
C ALA A 129 -9.42 1.47 14.08
N PRO A 130 -10.12 1.02 15.15
CA PRO A 130 -11.04 -0.11 15.04
C PRO A 130 -12.23 0.27 14.14
N LYS A 131 -12.56 -0.61 13.19
CA LYS A 131 -13.71 -0.46 12.28
C LYS A 131 -13.64 0.76 11.33
N ASP A 132 -12.46 1.35 11.14
CA ASP A 132 -12.25 2.47 10.21
C ASP A 132 -10.91 2.34 9.49
N THR A 133 -10.71 3.09 8.39
CA THR A 133 -9.41 3.23 7.72
C THR A 133 -8.61 4.36 8.38
N PRO A 134 -7.50 4.08 9.08
CA PRO A 134 -6.75 5.08 9.82
C PRO A 134 -6.09 6.09 8.87
N ARG A 135 -6.33 7.37 9.12
CA ARG A 135 -5.75 8.52 8.39
C ARG A 135 -5.68 9.78 9.25
N CYS A 136 -5.94 9.71 10.56
CA CYS A 136 -5.91 10.91 11.40
C CYS A 136 -4.48 11.42 11.60
N VAL A 137 -3.44 10.57 11.55
CA VAL A 137 -2.03 11.03 11.56
C VAL A 137 -1.70 12.02 10.44
N GLU A 138 -2.48 12.02 9.36
CA GLU A 138 -2.31 12.92 8.22
C GLU A 138 -2.99 14.30 8.41
N LYS A 139 -3.78 14.48 9.49
CA LYS A 139 -4.60 15.69 9.72
C LYS A 139 -3.93 16.65 10.71
N PRO A 140 -4.02 17.98 10.49
CA PRO A 140 -3.62 18.96 11.51
C PRO A 140 -4.38 18.76 12.82
N GLY A 141 -3.70 18.87 13.96
CA GLY A 141 -4.31 18.75 15.29
C GLY A 141 -4.31 17.34 15.89
N THR A 142 -3.70 16.36 15.24
CA THR A 142 -3.53 15.02 15.81
C THR A 142 -2.43 15.02 16.88
N CYS A 143 -2.81 14.70 18.11
CA CYS A 143 -1.88 14.56 19.23
C CYS A 143 -1.27 13.16 19.24
N SER A 144 0.05 13.08 19.45
CA SER A 144 0.76 11.83 19.74
C SER A 144 1.02 11.72 21.23
N LEU A 145 0.94 10.50 21.77
CA LEU A 145 1.52 10.17 23.06
C LEU A 145 2.87 9.48 22.79
N SER A 146 3.94 10.00 23.38
CA SER A 146 5.24 9.32 23.41
C SER A 146 5.41 8.73 24.81
N ASP A 147 5.83 7.47 24.90
CA ASP A 147 6.44 6.95 26.13
C ASP A 147 7.87 7.48 26.28
#